data_AF-A0A438G9I9-F1
#
_entry.id   AF-A0A438G9I9-F1
#
_cell.length_a   1.000
_cell.length_b   1.000
_cell.length_c   1.000
_cell.angle_alpha   90.00
_cell.angle_beta   90.00
_cell.angle_gamma   90.00
#
_symmetry.space_group_name_H-M   'P 1'
#
loop_
_entity.id
_entity.type
_entity.pdbx_description
1 polymer ?
#
loop_
_entity_poly.entity_id
_entity_poly.type
_entity_poly.pdbx_seq_one_letter_code
_entity_poly.pdbx_strand_id
1 'polypeptide(L)'
;MKDLGSLHYFLGVEVQHNSQGLFLSQTKYALDLLQQALQYLTITRPDLSFSVNSICQYMHAPTEDHFRALKRILRYVKGTVHHGLQLHRTSSHELLAYSDADWAGCPDTQRFTSGYLIFFGPNLVSWCSKKQSIVSHSSAEAECRSLAITTAEVAWIVQLLRDLHPPLPSFPKILCDNRSALFMAVNPITRFSI
;
A
#
# COMPACT_ATOMS: atom_id res chain seq x y z
N MET A 1 -11.51 46.54 6.55
CA MET A 1 -10.76 45.68 5.61
C MET A 1 -9.54 45.17 6.36
N LYS A 2 -9.45 43.87 6.63
CA LYS A 2 -8.31 43.27 7.34
C LYS A 2 -7.13 43.19 6.37
N ASP A 3 -5.97 43.69 6.79
CA ASP A 3 -4.70 43.48 6.10
C ASP A 3 -4.47 41.98 5.91
N LEU A 4 -4.51 41.52 4.66
CA LEU A 4 -4.39 40.11 4.28
C LEU A 4 -2.93 39.63 4.21
N GLY A 5 -1.97 40.43 4.68
CA GLY A 5 -0.55 40.11 4.62
C GLY A 5 -0.05 39.92 3.18
N SER A 6 1.14 39.36 3.03
CA SER A 6 1.68 39.01 1.72
C SER A 6 0.89 37.83 1.13
N LEU A 7 0.43 37.96 -0.12
CA LEU A 7 -0.30 36.91 -0.82
C LEU A 7 0.64 35.72 -1.05
N HIS A 8 0.40 34.61 -0.34
CA HIS A 8 1.17 33.37 -0.47
C HIS A 8 0.43 32.25 -1.21
N TYR A 9 -0.90 32.18 -1.06
CA TYR A 9 -1.77 31.21 -1.75
C TYR A 9 -3.08 31.87 -2.15
N PHE A 10 -3.49 31.72 -3.40
CA PHE A 10 -4.78 32.18 -3.90
C PHE A 10 -5.36 31.19 -4.90
N LEU A 11 -6.56 30.66 -4.62
CA LEU A 11 -7.26 29.68 -5.48
C LEU A 11 -6.39 28.46 -5.88
N GLY A 12 -5.54 27.98 -4.96
CA GLY A 12 -4.64 26.86 -5.22
C GLY A 12 -3.38 27.21 -6.03
N VAL A 13 -3.14 28.50 -6.32
CA VAL A 13 -1.90 29.02 -6.89
C VAL A 13 -1.00 29.50 -5.77
N GLU A 14 0.20 28.95 -5.69
CA GLU A 14 1.27 29.39 -4.80
C GLU A 14 1.97 30.60 -5.41
N VAL A 15 2.18 31.63 -4.59
CA VAL A 15 2.77 32.91 -4.99
C VAL A 15 4.07 33.12 -4.24
N GLN A 16 5.18 33.20 -4.98
CA GLN A 16 6.51 33.49 -4.46
C GLN A 16 6.93 34.89 -4.93
N HIS A 17 7.32 35.74 -3.98
CA HIS A 17 7.77 37.11 -4.26
C HIS A 17 9.27 37.10 -4.49
N ASN A 18 9.70 37.54 -5.66
CA ASN A 18 11.10 37.71 -6.04
C ASN A 18 11.41 39.19 -6.25
N SER A 19 12.68 39.59 -6.21
CA SER A 19 13.12 40.97 -6.47
C SER A 19 12.73 41.51 -7.86
N GLN A 20 12.38 40.62 -8.81
CA GLN A 20 11.93 40.95 -10.16
C GLN A 20 10.41 40.81 -10.39
N GLY A 21 9.63 40.38 -9.40
CA GLY A 21 8.18 40.22 -9.54
C GLY A 21 7.59 39.03 -8.79
N LEU A 22 6.42 38.56 -9.25
CA LEU A 22 5.68 37.45 -8.66
C LEU A 22 5.89 36.18 -9.50
N PHE A 23 6.32 35.10 -8.85
CA PHE A 23 6.33 33.76 -9.43
C PHE A 23 5.09 33.00 -8.96
N LEU A 24 4.28 32.54 -9.92
CA LEU A 24 3.04 31.83 -9.66
C LEU A 24 3.23 30.36 -10.05
N SER A 25 2.90 29.43 -9.15
CA SER A 25 3.04 27.99 -9.41
C SER A 25 1.92 27.16 -8.81
N GLN A 26 1.67 25.99 -9.39
CA GLN A 26 0.70 25.00 -8.89
C GLN A 26 1.38 23.65 -8.63
N THR A 27 2.63 23.68 -8.19
CA THR A 27 3.47 22.49 -8.07
C THR A 27 2.85 21.45 -7.13
N LYS A 28 2.30 21.87 -5.99
CA LYS A 28 1.63 20.97 -5.04
C LYS A 28 0.41 20.28 -5.67
N TYR A 29 -0.44 21.05 -6.36
CA TYR A 29 -1.60 20.50 -7.05
C TYR A 29 -1.22 19.48 -8.13
N ALA A 30 -0.17 19.76 -8.91
CA ALA A 30 0.33 18.81 -9.91
C ALA A 30 0.85 17.51 -9.27
N LEU A 31 1.55 17.60 -8.13
CA LEU A 31 2.03 16.42 -7.39
C LEU A 31 0.88 15.59 -6.82
N ASP A 32 -0.13 16.25 -6.23
CA ASP A 32 -1.31 15.58 -5.68
C ASP A 32 -2.08 14.82 -6.77
N LEU A 33 -2.25 15.42 -7.96
CA LEU A 33 -2.86 14.75 -9.10
C LEU A 33 -2.07 13.52 -9.55
N LEU A 34 -0.74 13.62 -9.61
CA LEU A 34 0.11 12.49 -9.99
C LEU A 34 0.05 11.36 -8.95
N GLN A 35 0.09 11.70 -7.67
CA GLN A 35 -0.06 10.74 -6.58
C GLN A 35 -1.38 10.00 -6.69
N GLN A 36 -2.48 10.75 -6.86
CA GLN A 36 -3.81 10.16 -6.94
C GLN A 36 -3.96 9.26 -8.18
N ALA A 37 -3.47 9.69 -9.34
CA ALA A 37 -3.51 8.89 -10.57
C ALA A 37 -2.72 7.58 -10.42
N LEU A 38 -1.54 7.62 -9.80
CA LEU A 38 -0.75 6.41 -9.54
C LEU A 38 -1.43 5.50 -8.53
N GLN A 39 -2.06 6.05 -7.49
CA GLN A 39 -2.81 5.27 -6.51
C GLN A 39 -4.01 4.55 -7.15
N TYR A 40 -4.69 5.17 -8.11
CA TYR A 40 -5.75 4.49 -8.85
C TYR A 40 -5.23 3.33 -9.70
N LEU A 41 -4.05 3.49 -10.32
CA LEU A 41 -3.45 2.40 -11.09
C LEU A 41 -3.18 1.16 -10.22
N THR A 42 -2.85 1.31 -8.93
CA THR A 42 -2.60 0.15 -8.05
C THR A 42 -3.81 -0.75 -7.87
N ILE A 43 -5.04 -0.32 -8.23
CA ILE A 43 -6.27 -1.13 -8.20
C ILE A 43 -6.29 -2.21 -9.29
N THR A 44 -5.56 -2.02 -10.39
CA THR A 44 -5.46 -3.03 -11.47
C THR A 44 -4.03 -3.53 -11.69
N ARG A 45 -3.06 -2.85 -11.08
CA ARG A 45 -1.62 -3.08 -11.21
C ARG A 45 -0.99 -3.33 -9.85
N PRO A 46 -1.19 -4.53 -9.26
CA PRO A 46 -0.61 -4.88 -7.96
C PRO A 46 0.92 -4.75 -7.94
N ASP A 47 1.58 -4.97 -9.08
CA ASP A 47 3.02 -4.81 -9.28
C ASP A 47 3.54 -3.38 -8.98
N LEU A 48 2.70 -2.35 -9.12
CA LEU A 48 3.08 -0.97 -8.83
C LEU A 48 2.95 -0.61 -7.34
N SER A 49 2.23 -1.41 -6.56
CA SER A 49 1.76 -1.04 -5.21
C SER A 49 2.91 -0.62 -4.29
N PHE A 50 4.00 -1.40 -4.28
CA PHE A 50 5.15 -1.09 -3.44
C PHE A 50 5.83 0.22 -3.85
N SER A 51 6.19 0.36 -5.12
CA SER A 51 6.91 1.54 -5.61
C SER A 51 6.07 2.82 -5.49
N VAL A 52 4.76 2.75 -5.78
CA VAL A 52 3.85 3.88 -5.65
C VAL A 52 3.73 4.27 -4.17
N ASN A 53 3.40 3.32 -3.29
CA ASN A 53 3.23 3.61 -1.86
C ASN A 53 4.53 4.07 -1.20
N SER A 54 5.69 3.68 -1.71
CA SER A 54 7.00 4.17 -1.26
C SER A 54 7.18 5.66 -1.59
N ILE A 55 6.98 6.07 -2.85
CA ILE A 55 7.20 7.47 -3.26
C ILE A 55 6.13 8.39 -2.66
N CYS A 56 4.88 7.94 -2.56
CA CYS A 56 3.77 8.73 -2.01
C CYS A 56 4.03 9.21 -0.57
N GLN A 57 4.89 8.53 0.19
CA GLN A 57 5.29 8.97 1.54
C GLN A 57 6.01 10.33 1.55
N TYR A 58 6.72 10.65 0.47
CA TYR A 58 7.59 11.82 0.40
C TYR A 58 7.04 12.93 -0.49
N MET A 59 5.81 12.80 -1.00
CA MET A 59 5.21 13.80 -1.92
C MET A 59 4.94 15.16 -1.28
N HIS A 60 4.89 15.23 0.06
CA HIS A 60 4.78 16.50 0.79
C HIS A 60 6.06 17.34 0.72
N ALA A 61 7.22 16.69 0.53
CA ALA A 61 8.54 17.32 0.41
C ALA A 61 9.47 16.44 -0.45
N PRO A 62 9.23 16.33 -1.77
CA PRO A 62 9.97 15.42 -2.63
C PRO A 62 11.40 15.92 -2.88
N THR A 63 12.37 15.01 -2.85
CA THR A 63 13.77 15.26 -3.23
C THR A 63 13.97 14.91 -4.70
N GLU A 64 15.11 15.31 -5.28
CA GLU A 64 15.47 14.96 -6.67
C GLU A 64 15.48 13.44 -6.92
N ASP A 65 15.87 12.65 -5.91
CA ASP A 65 15.85 11.20 -6.00
C ASP A 65 14.42 10.64 -6.04
N HIS A 66 13.50 11.20 -5.24
CA HIS A 66 12.08 10.87 -5.31
C HIS A 66 11.49 11.19 -6.69
N PHE A 67 11.85 12.33 -7.28
CA PHE A 67 11.45 12.68 -8.64
C PHE A 67 12.04 11.75 -9.70
N ARG A 68 13.29 11.30 -9.54
CA ARG A 68 13.92 10.32 -10.45
C ARG A 68 13.19 8.98 -10.39
N ALA A 69 12.84 8.53 -9.18
CA ALA A 69 12.04 7.32 -8.96
C ALA A 69 10.64 7.47 -9.56
N LEU A 70 9.97 8.62 -9.38
CA LEU A 70 8.66 8.91 -9.95
C LEU A 70 8.70 8.83 -11.48
N LYS A 71 9.68 9.47 -12.12
CA LYS A 71 9.90 9.40 -13.57
C LYS A 71 10.13 7.96 -14.03
N ARG A 72 10.79 7.11 -13.24
CA ARG A 72 10.98 5.69 -13.55
C ARG A 72 9.65 4.93 -13.52
N ILE A 73 8.81 5.14 -12.51
CA ILE A 73 7.45 4.55 -12.44
C ILE A 73 6.65 4.99 -13.68
N LEU A 74 6.61 6.28 -13.99
CA LEU A 74 5.85 6.79 -15.14
C LEU A 74 6.34 6.21 -16.48
N ARG A 75 7.65 6.05 -16.67
CA ARG A 75 8.21 5.38 -17.85
C ARG A 75 7.81 3.91 -17.92
N TYR A 76 7.81 3.21 -16.80
CA TYR A 76 7.39 1.81 -16.73
C TYR A 76 5.90 1.66 -17.05
N VAL A 77 5.04 2.51 -16.48
CA VAL A 77 3.61 2.56 -16.81
C VAL A 77 3.40 2.82 -18.29
N LYS A 78 4.12 3.80 -18.87
CA LYS A 78 4.07 4.11 -20.31
C LYS A 78 4.47 2.92 -21.18
N GLY A 79 5.44 2.11 -20.76
CA GLY A 79 5.85 0.90 -21.48
C GLY A 79 4.92 -0.30 -21.28
N THR A 80 4.09 -0.28 -20.24
CA THR A 80 3.24 -1.40 -19.80
C THR A 80 1.76 -1.02 -19.72
N VAL A 81 1.30 -0.10 -20.57
CA VAL A 81 -0.08 0.44 -20.53
C VAL A 81 -1.14 -0.66 -20.64
N HIS A 82 -0.84 -1.75 -21.34
CA HIS A 82 -1.76 -2.88 -21.54
C HIS A 82 -1.79 -3.89 -20.39
N HIS A 83 -0.88 -3.79 -19.41
CA HIS A 83 -0.90 -4.69 -18.27
C HIS A 83 -2.10 -4.37 -17.38
N GLY A 84 -2.68 -5.40 -16.77
CA GLY A 84 -3.79 -5.26 -15.84
C GLY A 84 -4.11 -6.59 -15.20
N LEU A 85 -5.16 -6.59 -14.37
CA LEU A 85 -5.64 -7.77 -13.68
C LEU A 85 -6.60 -8.56 -14.57
N GLN A 86 -6.33 -9.86 -14.76
CA GLN A 86 -7.22 -10.75 -15.51
C GLN A 86 -7.87 -11.76 -14.57
N LEU A 87 -9.20 -11.71 -14.48
CA LEU A 87 -9.99 -12.64 -13.69
C LEU A 87 -10.57 -13.74 -14.59
N HIS A 88 -10.47 -14.99 -14.14
CA HIS A 88 -10.92 -16.17 -14.85
C HIS A 88 -12.10 -16.81 -14.12
N ARG A 89 -13.12 -17.21 -14.87
CA ARG A 89 -14.22 -18.01 -14.30
C ARG A 89 -13.65 -19.34 -13.83
N THR A 90 -13.85 -19.65 -12.55
CA THR A 90 -13.31 -20.85 -11.92
C THR A 90 -14.35 -21.46 -10.97
N SER A 91 -14.38 -22.79 -10.89
CA SER A 91 -15.21 -23.55 -9.95
C SER A 91 -14.55 -23.79 -8.59
N SER A 92 -13.25 -23.50 -8.46
CA SER A 92 -12.57 -23.52 -7.17
C SER A 92 -12.98 -22.31 -6.35
N HIS A 93 -13.40 -22.56 -5.11
CA HIS A 93 -13.77 -21.56 -4.11
C HIS A 93 -12.76 -21.52 -2.96
N GLU A 94 -11.51 -21.94 -3.21
CA GLU A 94 -10.44 -21.87 -2.23
C GLU A 94 -9.98 -20.43 -2.02
N LEU A 95 -9.86 -20.00 -0.77
CA LEU A 95 -9.28 -18.70 -0.42
C LEU A 95 -7.84 -18.91 0.08
N LEU A 96 -6.88 -18.37 -0.64
CA LEU A 96 -5.46 -18.50 -0.36
C LEU A 96 -4.83 -17.13 -0.17
N ALA A 97 -4.25 -16.88 0.99
CA ALA A 97 -3.56 -15.63 1.29
C ALA A 97 -2.06 -15.88 1.48
N TYR A 98 -1.26 -14.95 0.97
CA TYR A 98 0.17 -14.84 1.23
C TYR A 98 0.41 -13.60 2.07
N SER A 99 1.23 -13.73 3.11
CA SER A 99 1.67 -12.64 3.97
C SER A 99 3.18 -12.56 3.94
N ASP A 100 3.71 -11.34 3.91
CA ASP A 100 5.15 -11.06 3.88
C ASP A 100 5.48 -9.74 4.59
N ALA A 101 6.67 -9.60 5.16
CA ALA A 101 7.13 -8.38 5.81
C ALA A 101 8.61 -8.06 5.53
N ASP A 102 8.84 -7.01 4.75
CA ASP A 102 10.18 -6.60 4.32
C ASP A 102 10.76 -5.42 5.10
N TRP A 103 12.03 -5.49 5.50
CA TRP A 103 12.76 -4.40 6.17
C TRP A 103 13.21 -3.27 5.21
N ALA A 104 13.15 -3.49 3.90
CA ALA A 104 13.96 -2.80 2.88
C ALA A 104 13.64 -1.30 2.61
N GLY A 105 12.93 -0.61 3.51
CA GLY A 105 12.33 0.69 3.21
C GLY A 105 13.16 1.94 3.52
N CYS A 106 13.84 2.04 4.66
CA CYS A 106 14.53 3.28 5.07
C CYS A 106 15.32 3.10 6.38
N PRO A 107 16.66 3.26 6.38
CA PRO A 107 17.50 3.21 7.60
C PRO A 107 17.03 4.19 8.69
N ASP A 108 16.44 5.32 8.29
CA ASP A 108 16.03 6.39 9.20
C ASP A 108 14.75 6.06 9.98
N THR A 109 13.92 5.15 9.47
CA THR A 109 12.62 4.83 10.12
C THR A 109 12.57 3.47 10.80
N GLN A 110 13.45 2.51 10.45
CA GLN A 110 13.44 1.15 11.03
C GLN A 110 12.06 0.46 10.98
N ARG A 111 11.22 0.79 9.99
CA ARG A 111 9.86 0.22 9.86
C ARG A 111 9.81 -0.74 8.68
N PHE A 112 9.28 -1.93 8.95
CA PHE A 112 8.99 -2.94 7.94
C PHE A 112 7.82 -2.51 7.04
N THR A 113 7.80 -3.02 5.82
CA THR A 113 6.69 -2.95 4.88
C THR A 113 5.99 -4.29 4.86
N SER A 114 4.74 -4.32 5.30
CA SER A 114 3.87 -5.49 5.21
C SER A 114 3.23 -5.55 3.84
N GLY A 115 3.25 -6.72 3.23
CA GLY A 115 2.52 -7.03 2.02
C GLY A 115 1.61 -8.23 2.21
N TYR A 116 0.50 -8.25 1.49
CA TYR A 116 -0.28 -9.48 1.32
C TYR A 116 -0.84 -9.59 -0.08
N LEU A 117 -1.11 -10.83 -0.48
CA LEU A 117 -1.83 -11.19 -1.71
C LEU A 117 -2.90 -12.21 -1.36
N ILE A 118 -4.16 -11.94 -1.66
CA ILE A 118 -5.29 -12.82 -1.39
C ILE A 118 -5.91 -13.25 -2.71
N PHE A 119 -5.92 -14.56 -2.93
CA PHE A 119 -6.46 -15.22 -4.09
C PHE A 119 -7.75 -15.94 -3.76
N PHE A 120 -8.74 -15.82 -4.65
CA PHE A 120 -9.94 -16.64 -4.67
C PHE A 120 -9.87 -17.59 -5.88
N GLY A 121 -9.61 -18.86 -5.62
CA GLY A 121 -9.15 -19.81 -6.63
C GLY A 121 -7.84 -19.31 -7.28
N PRO A 122 -7.76 -19.21 -8.62
CA PRO A 122 -6.60 -18.67 -9.31
C PRO A 122 -6.58 -17.13 -9.40
N ASN A 123 -7.62 -16.45 -8.93
CA ASN A 123 -7.80 -15.02 -9.15
C ASN A 123 -7.30 -14.22 -7.97
N LEU A 124 -6.40 -13.26 -8.21
CA LEU A 124 -6.01 -12.29 -7.19
C LEU A 124 -7.18 -11.32 -6.98
N VAL A 125 -7.70 -11.25 -5.75
CA VAL A 125 -8.89 -10.44 -5.40
C VAL A 125 -8.58 -9.29 -4.46
N SER A 126 -7.51 -9.40 -3.65
CA SER A 126 -7.08 -8.33 -2.76
C SER A 126 -5.58 -8.38 -2.56
N TRP A 127 -4.96 -7.21 -2.43
CA TRP A 127 -3.53 -7.07 -2.20
C TRP A 127 -3.24 -5.77 -1.48
N CYS A 128 -2.12 -5.74 -0.76
CA CYS A 128 -1.58 -4.48 -0.27
C CYS A 128 -0.06 -4.52 -0.17
N SER A 129 0.53 -3.33 -0.10
CA SER A 129 1.92 -3.12 0.28
C SER A 129 1.98 -1.86 1.14
N LYS A 130 2.06 -2.00 2.45
CA LYS A 130 1.93 -0.88 3.39
C LYS A 130 3.04 -0.90 4.42
N LYS A 131 3.67 0.25 4.62
CA LYS A 131 4.62 0.46 5.71
C LYS A 131 3.90 0.33 7.06
N GLN A 132 4.45 -0.49 7.95
CA GLN A 132 3.91 -0.65 9.30
C GLN A 132 3.99 0.69 10.04
N SER A 133 2.95 1.02 10.81
CA SER A 133 2.93 2.24 11.63
C SER A 133 3.84 2.13 12.86
N ILE A 134 4.05 0.91 13.35
CA ILE A 134 4.83 0.58 14.54
C ILE A 134 6.18 0.02 14.11
N VAL A 135 7.24 0.38 14.83
CA VAL A 135 8.58 -0.20 14.66
C VAL A 135 8.57 -1.61 15.22
N SER A 136 9.03 -2.59 14.44
CA SER A 136 9.25 -3.96 14.92
C SER A 136 10.70 -4.12 15.31
N HIS A 137 10.95 -4.72 16.47
CA HIS A 137 12.30 -4.95 16.97
C HIS A 137 12.89 -6.27 16.47
N SER A 138 12.08 -7.10 15.79
CA SER A 138 12.52 -8.34 15.13
C SER A 138 11.74 -8.61 13.85
N SER A 139 12.30 -9.41 12.95
CA SER A 139 11.60 -9.91 11.76
C SER A 139 10.40 -10.79 12.13
N ALA A 140 10.52 -11.60 13.19
CA ALA A 140 9.42 -12.43 13.69
C ALA A 140 8.19 -11.61 14.11
N GLU A 141 8.41 -10.48 14.78
CA GLU A 141 7.36 -9.56 15.19
C GLU A 141 6.71 -8.86 13.98
N ALA A 142 7.53 -8.44 13.01
CA ALA A 142 7.04 -7.82 11.78
C ALA A 142 6.18 -8.78 10.96
N GLU A 143 6.60 -10.04 10.84
CA GLU A 143 5.86 -11.11 10.17
C GLU A 143 4.56 -11.44 10.90
N CYS A 144 4.60 -11.53 12.23
CA CYS A 144 3.40 -11.75 13.03
C CYS A 144 2.37 -10.63 12.84
N ARG A 145 2.82 -9.37 12.76
CA ARG A 145 1.97 -8.22 12.45
C ARG A 145 1.39 -8.30 11.04
N SER A 146 2.22 -8.65 10.05
CA SER A 146 1.77 -8.83 8.67
C SER A 146 0.71 -9.93 8.56
N LEU A 147 0.94 -11.04 9.28
CA LEU A 147 0.01 -12.16 9.36
C LEU A 147 -1.31 -11.76 10.04
N ALA A 148 -1.27 -10.97 11.11
CA ALA A 148 -2.46 -10.48 11.78
C ALA A 148 -3.31 -9.56 10.87
N ILE A 149 -2.66 -8.65 10.13
CA ILE A 149 -3.33 -7.78 9.13
C ILE A 149 -3.96 -8.65 8.04
N THR A 150 -3.20 -9.58 7.48
CA THR A 150 -3.68 -10.49 6.43
C THR A 150 -4.88 -11.32 6.92
N THR A 151 -4.83 -11.79 8.17
CA THR A 151 -5.92 -12.57 8.77
C THR A 151 -7.20 -11.75 8.93
N ALA A 152 -7.10 -10.49 9.32
CA ALA A 152 -8.24 -9.58 9.42
C ALA A 152 -8.90 -9.36 8.05
N GLU A 153 -8.11 -9.16 7.01
CA GLU A 153 -8.59 -8.98 5.63
C GLU A 153 -9.23 -10.25 5.08
N VAL A 154 -8.62 -11.41 5.31
CA VAL A 154 -9.21 -12.71 4.98
C VAL A 154 -10.54 -12.91 5.70
N ALA A 155 -10.63 -12.58 6.99
CA ALA A 155 -11.87 -12.69 7.75
C ALA A 155 -12.97 -11.78 7.19
N TRP A 156 -12.62 -10.55 6.79
CA TRP A 156 -13.54 -9.63 6.12
C TRP A 156 -14.03 -10.17 4.78
N ILE A 157 -13.13 -10.70 3.93
CA ILE A 157 -13.51 -11.31 2.65
C ILE A 157 -14.40 -12.54 2.85
N VAL A 158 -14.10 -13.38 3.84
CA VAL A 158 -14.94 -14.54 4.16
C VAL A 158 -16.34 -14.10 4.58
N GLN A 159 -16.45 -13.05 5.39
CA GLN A 159 -17.75 -12.50 5.78
C GLN A 159 -18.51 -11.96 4.56
N LEU A 160 -17.84 -11.15 3.72
CA LEU A 160 -18.42 -10.63 2.48
C LEU A 160 -18.92 -11.75 1.55
N LEU A 161 -18.12 -12.81 1.40
CA LEU A 161 -18.49 -13.95 0.55
C LEU A 161 -19.68 -14.72 1.12
N ARG A 162 -19.78 -14.87 2.45
CA ARG A 162 -20.95 -15.50 3.11
C ARG A 162 -22.23 -14.69 2.90
N ASP A 163 -22.12 -13.37 2.94
CA ASP A 163 -23.27 -12.48 2.73
C ASP A 163 -23.74 -12.50 1.26
N LEU A 164 -22.81 -12.66 0.31
CA LEU A 164 -23.11 -12.72 -1.12
C LEU A 164 -23.53 -14.13 -1.62
N HIS A 165 -22.96 -15.19 -1.06
CA HIS A 165 -23.17 -16.59 -1.48
C HIS A 165 -23.14 -17.56 -0.28
N PRO A 166 -24.09 -18.50 -0.12
CA PRO A 166 -24.01 -19.56 0.90
C PRO A 166 -23.06 -20.71 0.50
N PRO A 167 -22.54 -21.49 1.47
CA PRO A 167 -21.28 -21.29 2.17
C PRO A 167 -20.02 -21.67 1.35
N LEU A 168 -18.89 -21.07 1.72
CA LEU A 168 -17.57 -21.44 1.18
C LEU A 168 -17.23 -22.90 1.55
N PRO A 169 -16.85 -23.75 0.57
CA PRO A 169 -16.63 -25.18 0.80
C PRO A 169 -15.33 -25.50 1.55
N SER A 170 -14.38 -24.55 1.62
CA SER A 170 -13.04 -24.79 2.18
C SER A 170 -12.63 -23.71 3.16
N PHE A 171 -11.91 -24.11 4.21
CA PHE A 171 -11.26 -23.18 5.13
C PHE A 171 -10.22 -22.32 4.40
N PRO A 172 -10.12 -21.02 4.73
CA PRO A 172 -9.11 -20.15 4.15
C PRO A 172 -7.71 -20.59 4.60
N LYS A 173 -6.75 -20.57 3.67
CA LYS A 173 -5.34 -20.89 3.92
C LYS A 173 -4.55 -19.60 3.92
N ILE A 174 -3.75 -19.36 4.96
CA ILE A 174 -2.82 -18.23 5.04
C ILE A 174 -1.41 -18.80 5.07
N LEU A 175 -0.57 -18.37 4.14
CA LEU A 175 0.83 -18.77 4.00
C LEU A 175 1.73 -17.63 4.45
N CYS A 176 2.69 -17.97 5.30
CA CYS A 176 3.77 -17.10 5.78
C CYS A 176 5.04 -17.97 5.80
N ASP A 177 6.16 -17.39 5.38
CA ASP A 177 7.45 -18.08 5.28
C ASP A 177 8.19 -18.18 6.63
N ASN A 178 7.83 -17.34 7.60
CA ASN A 178 8.47 -17.31 8.90
C ASN A 178 7.88 -18.32 9.89
N ARG A 179 8.63 -19.40 10.12
CA ARG A 179 8.29 -20.48 11.08
C ARG A 179 8.05 -19.97 12.52
N SER A 180 8.75 -18.93 12.95
CA SER A 180 8.57 -18.38 14.31
C SER A 180 7.24 -17.64 14.45
N ALA A 181 6.83 -16.89 13.42
CA ALA A 181 5.51 -16.24 13.37
C ALA A 181 4.39 -17.28 13.31
N LEU A 182 4.55 -18.35 12.53
CA LEU A 182 3.61 -19.47 12.48
C LEU A 182 3.45 -20.13 13.86
N PHE A 183 4.55 -20.37 14.56
CA PHE A 183 4.53 -20.95 15.90
C PHE A 183 3.79 -20.05 16.90
N MET A 184 3.99 -18.73 16.87
CA MET A 184 3.26 -17.79 17.72
C MET A 184 1.76 -17.76 17.42
N ALA A 185 1.37 -17.92 16.15
CA ALA A 185 -0.03 -17.90 15.73
C ALA A 185 -0.80 -19.19 16.08
N VAL A 186 -0.13 -20.35 16.04
CA VAL A 186 -0.76 -21.66 16.31
C VAL A 186 -0.85 -21.97 17.80
N ASN A 187 0.00 -21.38 18.65
CA ASN A 187 -0.01 -21.67 20.08
C ASN A 187 -1.15 -20.94 20.81
N PRO A 188 -2.14 -21.64 21.38
CA PRO A 188 -3.22 -21.01 22.14
C PRO A 188 -2.75 -20.44 23.49
N ILE A 189 -1.53 -20.77 23.94
CA ILE A 189 -0.96 -20.35 25.24
C ILE A 189 -0.41 -18.91 25.19
N THR A 190 -0.10 -18.37 24.01
CA THR A 190 0.45 -17.01 23.83
C THR A 190 -0.60 -15.92 23.65
N ARG A 191 -1.89 -16.19 23.91
CA ARG A 191 -2.86 -15.11 24.16
C ARG A 191 -2.42 -14.38 25.43
N PHE A 192 -1.67 -13.29 25.27
CA PHE A 192 -1.39 -12.36 26.35
C PHE A 192 -2.73 -11.91 26.93
N SER A 193 -3.03 -12.39 28.13
CA SER A 193 -3.99 -11.78 29.04
C SER A 193 -3.53 -10.34 29.26
N ILE A 194 -4.22 -9.40 28.62
CA ILE A 194 -4.25 -8.00 29.06
C ILE A 194 -5.49 -7.86 29.93
#